data_AF-A0AAW1FE36-F1
#
_entry.id   AF-A0AAW1FE36-F1
#
_cell.length_a   1.000
_cell.length_b   1.000
_cell.length_c   1.000
_cell.angle_alpha   90.00
_cell.angle_beta   90.00
_cell.angle_gamma   90.00
#
_symmetry.space_group_name_H-M   'P 1'
#
loop_
_entity.id
_entity.type
_entity.pdbx_description
1 polymer ?
#
loop_
_entity_poly.entity_id
_entity_poly.type
_entity_poly.pdbx_seq_one_letter_code
_entity_poly.pdbx_strand_id
1 'polypeptide(L)'
;PSSFGPLLYTPSPKLQRALLTFVCAHVFVVQDCDGQSAVGEDSEVERLEELHRRRNVLAAFCKLIVHRVLEMSMAAEVFMYYMKYHNDFGDIIKETMYRTRQMDKMDSARTLVLCLQQLFVRLKREQESGARAHPGVQTFTSIKELARRFALTFGDLIKFRECVVVIHRNGIEFVFQEFGQTPDAPTPPYLSYLTILGEFSSKLLKQDKKIVFSYLQKHTVEHIVDLREECWQPLVYYRASLLAAAEGEDAVSYVSSDRKPYLPGRSPFSKQKLEGSKSPCPFSPVDSKVSKGHRSSFSPSHQEKTTDADPFSVPADPPAKRLNFEGSVLSTGHEAEDDTVDVEL
;
A
#
# COMPACT_ATOMS: atom_id res chain seq x y z
N PRO A 1 -35.92 17.45 30.14
CA PRO A 1 -34.83 16.62 29.60
C PRO A 1 -33.54 17.45 29.43
N SER A 2 -32.56 17.24 30.31
CA SER A 2 -31.23 17.84 30.17
C SER A 2 -30.52 17.22 28.95
N SER A 3 -30.38 17.99 27.87
CA SER A 3 -29.53 17.61 26.76
C SER A 3 -28.08 17.60 27.23
N PHE A 4 -27.48 16.42 27.36
CA PHE A 4 -26.03 16.32 27.47
C PHE A 4 -25.43 16.97 26.23
N GLY A 5 -24.58 17.98 26.43
CA GLY A 5 -23.76 18.54 25.35
C GLY A 5 -22.90 17.42 24.73
N PRO A 6 -22.44 17.57 23.48
CA PRO A 6 -21.70 16.51 22.81
C PRO A 6 -20.44 16.17 23.62
N LEU A 7 -20.41 14.96 24.20
CA LEU A 7 -19.32 14.45 25.04
C LEU A 7 -18.13 14.05 24.18
N LEU A 8 -17.53 15.03 23.52
CA LEU A 8 -16.38 14.87 22.64
C LEU A 8 -15.13 14.61 23.49
N TYR A 9 -14.60 13.40 23.39
CA TYR A 9 -13.31 13.04 23.96
C TYR A 9 -12.32 12.74 22.83
N THR A 10 -11.24 13.51 22.77
CA THR A 10 -10.10 13.25 21.88
C THR A 10 -8.95 12.68 22.71
N PRO A 11 -8.42 11.48 22.39
CA PRO A 11 -7.34 10.88 23.18
C PRO A 11 -6.05 11.69 23.08
N SER A 12 -5.42 11.97 24.21
CA SER A 12 -4.17 12.75 24.25
C SER A 12 -3.00 11.98 23.61
N PRO A 13 -1.95 12.64 23.08
CA PRO A 13 -0.79 11.96 22.49
C PRO A 13 -0.02 11.02 23.44
N LYS A 14 -0.25 11.10 24.76
CA LYS A 14 0.22 10.10 25.73
C LYS A 14 -0.66 8.83 25.70
N LEU A 15 -1.99 8.99 25.69
CA LEU A 15 -2.94 7.87 25.59
C LEU A 15 -2.87 7.18 24.23
N GLN A 16 -2.79 7.91 23.11
CA GLN A 16 -2.70 7.31 21.77
C GLN A 16 -1.48 6.37 21.65
N ARG A 17 -0.31 6.83 22.12
CA ARG A 17 0.90 6.00 22.21
C ARG A 17 0.72 4.81 23.14
N ALA A 18 0.10 4.98 24.32
CA ALA A 18 -0.14 3.88 25.25
C ALA A 18 -1.04 2.79 24.66
N LEU A 19 -2.11 3.16 23.94
CA LEU A 19 -2.98 2.22 23.22
C LEU A 19 -2.22 1.44 22.14
N LEU A 20 -1.40 2.14 21.36
CA LEU A 20 -0.54 1.53 20.33
C LEU A 20 0.47 0.55 20.95
N THR A 21 1.22 0.97 21.98
CA THR A 21 2.18 0.12 22.69
C THR A 21 1.50 -1.10 23.31
N PHE A 22 0.31 -0.95 23.89
CA PHE A 22 -0.48 -2.06 24.42
C PHE A 22 -0.83 -3.09 23.33
N VAL A 23 -1.31 -2.63 22.17
CA VAL A 23 -1.63 -3.51 21.03
C VAL A 23 -0.38 -4.22 20.51
N CYS A 24 0.71 -3.48 20.28
CA CYS A 24 1.97 -4.06 19.79
C CYS A 24 2.52 -5.14 20.74
N ALA A 25 2.45 -4.92 22.06
CA ALA A 25 2.97 -5.86 23.05
C ALA A 25 2.06 -7.09 23.30
N HIS A 26 0.73 -6.94 23.25
CA HIS A 26 -0.20 -8.00 23.67
C HIS A 26 -0.92 -8.72 22.53
N VAL A 27 -0.87 -8.22 21.29
CA VAL A 27 -1.45 -8.89 20.11
C VAL A 27 -0.39 -9.70 19.37
N PHE A 28 0.74 -9.06 19.05
CA PHE A 28 1.79 -9.61 18.18
C PHE A 28 2.92 -10.31 18.97
N VAL A 29 2.52 -11.15 19.92
CA VAL A 29 3.41 -12.00 20.72
C VAL A 29 3.97 -13.13 19.85
N VAL A 30 5.22 -13.55 20.07
CA VAL A 30 5.76 -14.78 19.45
C VAL A 30 5.27 -15.98 20.27
N GLN A 31 4.63 -16.95 19.61
CA GLN A 31 4.46 -18.27 20.20
C GLN A 31 5.69 -19.10 19.85
N ASP A 32 6.40 -19.61 20.86
CA ASP A 32 7.58 -20.46 20.69
C ASP A 32 7.13 -21.89 20.35
N CYS A 33 6.93 -22.15 19.05
CA CYS A 33 6.29 -23.38 18.55
C CYS A 33 7.10 -24.68 18.76
N ASP A 34 8.37 -24.60 19.17
CA ASP A 34 9.28 -25.76 19.25
C ASP A 34 9.21 -26.54 20.58
N GLY A 35 8.30 -26.17 21.49
CA GLY A 35 8.36 -26.61 22.90
C GLY A 35 7.49 -27.81 23.33
N GLN A 36 6.39 -28.13 22.66
CA GLN A 36 5.33 -28.99 23.24
C GLN A 36 4.80 -30.09 22.31
N SER A 37 5.52 -31.21 22.27
CA SER A 37 5.04 -32.50 21.74
C SER A 37 4.10 -33.22 22.73
N ALA A 38 3.14 -32.50 23.33
CA ALA A 38 2.19 -33.02 24.33
C ALA A 38 0.98 -32.08 24.55
N VAL A 39 0.36 -31.59 23.48
CA VAL A 39 -0.83 -30.71 23.58
C VAL A 39 -2.09 -31.58 23.76
N GLY A 40 -2.74 -31.47 24.92
CA GLY A 40 -4.08 -32.02 25.16
C GLY A 40 -5.19 -31.09 24.64
N GLU A 41 -6.39 -31.61 24.43
CA GLU A 41 -7.51 -30.89 23.77
C GLU A 41 -7.83 -29.54 24.46
N ASP A 42 -7.83 -29.48 25.79
CA ASP A 42 -8.03 -28.23 26.56
C ASP A 42 -7.04 -27.12 26.16
N SER A 43 -5.78 -27.46 25.91
CA SER A 43 -4.73 -26.49 25.57
C SER A 43 -4.88 -25.93 24.15
N GLU A 44 -5.51 -26.68 23.23
CA GLU A 44 -5.93 -26.13 21.94
C GLU A 44 -7.11 -25.16 22.08
N VAL A 45 -8.04 -25.43 22.99
CA VAL A 45 -9.17 -24.53 23.29
C VAL A 45 -8.66 -23.22 23.91
N GLU A 46 -7.83 -23.28 24.95
CA GLU A 46 -7.21 -22.09 25.56
C GLU A 46 -6.45 -21.24 24.53
N ARG A 47 -5.66 -21.87 23.67
CA ARG A 47 -4.91 -21.20 22.59
C ARG A 47 -5.83 -20.50 21.59
N LEU A 48 -6.99 -21.09 21.28
CA LEU A 48 -7.99 -20.52 20.39
C LEU A 48 -8.75 -19.36 21.04
N GLU A 49 -9.11 -19.47 22.32
CA GLU A 49 -9.73 -18.37 23.07
C GLU A 49 -8.81 -17.16 23.20
N GLU A 50 -7.53 -17.38 23.51
CA GLU A 50 -6.51 -16.32 23.56
C GLU A 50 -6.29 -15.67 22.18
N LEU A 51 -6.31 -16.45 21.09
CA LEU A 51 -6.28 -15.89 19.73
C LEU A 51 -7.54 -15.04 19.44
N HIS A 52 -8.74 -15.50 19.83
CA HIS A 52 -9.95 -14.70 19.70
C HIS A 52 -9.91 -13.40 20.53
N ARG A 53 -9.36 -13.45 21.75
CA ARG A 53 -9.15 -12.27 22.60
C ARG A 53 -8.21 -11.26 21.93
N ARG A 54 -7.07 -11.71 21.39
CA ARG A 54 -6.11 -10.85 20.65
C ARG A 54 -6.71 -10.28 19.36
N ARG A 55 -7.47 -11.08 18.60
CA ARG A 55 -8.23 -10.62 17.41
C ARG A 55 -9.23 -9.52 17.78
N ASN A 56 -9.95 -9.65 18.89
CA ASN A 56 -10.88 -8.63 19.37
C ASN A 56 -10.18 -7.33 19.79
N VAL A 57 -9.05 -7.40 20.50
CA VAL A 57 -8.24 -6.22 20.86
C VAL A 57 -7.73 -5.49 19.62
N LEU A 58 -7.19 -6.22 18.63
CA LEU A 58 -6.72 -5.63 17.38
C LEU A 58 -7.87 -4.96 16.60
N ALA A 59 -9.00 -5.64 16.46
CA ALA A 59 -10.18 -5.10 15.79
C ALA A 59 -10.75 -3.86 16.50
N ALA A 60 -10.64 -3.76 17.84
CA ALA A 60 -11.01 -2.56 18.58
C ALA A 60 -10.09 -1.38 18.26
N PHE A 61 -8.76 -1.59 18.26
CA PHE A 61 -7.79 -0.55 17.90
C PHE A 61 -7.94 -0.07 16.45
N CYS A 62 -8.08 -1.00 15.49
CA CYS A 62 -8.28 -0.65 14.09
C CYS A 62 -9.57 0.16 13.86
N LYS A 63 -10.64 -0.07 14.63
CA LYS A 63 -11.87 0.75 14.58
C LYS A 63 -11.60 2.20 14.99
N LEU A 64 -10.76 2.45 16.00
CA LEU A 64 -10.41 3.82 16.41
C LEU A 64 -9.75 4.61 15.26
N ILE A 65 -8.89 3.95 14.48
CA ILE A 65 -8.27 4.57 13.29
C ILE A 65 -9.30 4.75 12.16
N VAL A 66 -10.08 3.71 11.85
CA VAL A 66 -11.10 3.75 10.77
C VAL A 66 -12.23 4.75 11.04
N HIS A 67 -12.47 5.13 12.30
CA HIS A 67 -13.42 6.16 12.70
C HIS A 67 -12.76 7.51 13.06
N ARG A 68 -11.49 7.74 12.68
CA ARG A 68 -10.73 9.00 12.88
C ARG A 68 -10.60 9.45 14.36
N VAL A 69 -10.67 8.51 15.31
CA VAL A 69 -10.39 8.75 16.74
C VAL A 69 -8.88 8.71 17.02
N LEU A 70 -8.13 7.97 16.20
CA LEU A 70 -6.67 7.97 16.12
C LEU A 70 -6.24 8.39 14.71
N GLU A 71 -5.02 8.90 14.59
CA GLU A 71 -4.41 9.21 13.29
C GLU A 71 -4.22 7.95 12.41
N MET A 72 -4.33 8.11 11.09
CA MET A 72 -4.09 7.01 10.16
C MET A 72 -2.64 6.51 10.20
N SER A 73 -1.69 7.42 10.50
CA SER A 73 -0.27 7.15 10.71
C SER A 73 -0.03 5.92 11.61
N MET A 74 -0.84 5.75 12.67
CA MET A 74 -0.71 4.65 13.64
C MET A 74 -1.07 3.27 13.07
N ALA A 75 -1.75 3.20 11.93
CA ALA A 75 -1.98 1.94 11.23
C ALA A 75 -0.68 1.38 10.61
N ALA A 76 0.33 2.21 10.36
CA ALA A 76 1.62 1.76 9.83
C ALA A 76 2.25 0.67 10.71
N GLU A 77 2.29 0.89 12.02
CA GLU A 77 2.80 -0.05 13.02
C GLU A 77 2.00 -1.36 13.07
N VAL A 78 0.69 -1.33 12.82
CA VAL A 78 -0.15 -2.54 12.68
C VAL A 78 0.13 -3.26 11.36
N PHE A 79 0.27 -2.51 10.25
CA PHE A 79 0.50 -3.06 8.92
C PHE A 79 1.84 -3.80 8.82
N MET A 80 2.83 -3.48 9.66
CA MET A 80 4.10 -4.20 9.74
C MET A 80 3.92 -5.70 9.96
N TYR A 81 2.98 -6.08 10.83
CA TYR A 81 2.76 -7.45 11.26
C TYR A 81 2.01 -8.30 10.23
N TYR A 82 1.57 -7.71 9.11
CA TYR A 82 0.74 -8.38 8.09
C TYR A 82 1.39 -9.64 7.49
N MET A 83 2.73 -9.69 7.38
CA MET A 83 3.42 -10.90 6.90
C MET A 83 3.54 -11.94 8.01
N LYS A 84 4.15 -11.56 9.14
CA LYS A 84 4.46 -12.48 10.25
C LYS A 84 3.21 -13.10 10.90
N TYR A 85 2.09 -12.37 10.94
CA TYR A 85 0.82 -12.81 11.53
C TYR A 85 -0.32 -12.87 10.51
N HIS A 86 -0.02 -13.23 9.26
CA HIS A 86 -1.01 -13.34 8.19
C HIS A 86 -2.21 -14.23 8.55
N ASN A 87 -1.96 -15.36 9.20
CA ASN A 87 -3.00 -16.35 9.50
C ASN A 87 -3.88 -15.94 10.69
N ASP A 88 -3.27 -15.34 11.72
CA ASP A 88 -3.94 -14.91 12.97
C ASP A 88 -4.75 -13.62 12.80
N PHE A 89 -4.23 -12.66 12.02
CA PHE A 89 -4.71 -11.27 11.97
C PHE A 89 -4.84 -10.68 10.56
N GLY A 90 -4.46 -11.42 9.51
CA GLY A 90 -4.32 -10.87 8.16
C GLY A 90 -5.62 -10.39 7.52
N ASP A 91 -6.77 -10.93 7.92
CA ASP A 91 -8.10 -10.46 7.52
C ASP A 91 -8.45 -9.10 8.14
N ILE A 92 -8.23 -8.94 9.45
CA ILE A 92 -8.45 -7.69 10.19
C ILE A 92 -7.53 -6.59 9.64
N ILE A 93 -6.26 -6.90 9.41
CA ILE A 93 -5.27 -5.97 8.86
C ILE A 93 -5.63 -5.58 7.41
N LYS A 94 -6.05 -6.55 6.58
CA LYS A 94 -6.48 -6.31 5.19
C LYS A 94 -7.74 -5.45 5.10
N GLU A 95 -8.73 -5.69 5.96
CA GLU A 95 -9.92 -4.84 6.04
C GLU A 95 -9.58 -3.43 6.56
N THR A 96 -8.64 -3.32 7.50
CA THR A 96 -8.13 -2.01 7.96
C THR A 96 -7.49 -1.24 6.79
N MET A 97 -6.60 -1.88 6.01
CA MET A 97 -6.02 -1.30 4.78
C MET A 97 -7.08 -0.92 3.74
N TYR A 98 -8.19 -1.67 3.63
CA TYR A 98 -9.29 -1.33 2.73
C TYR A 98 -10.06 -0.10 3.22
N ARG A 99 -10.43 -0.06 4.50
CA ARG A 99 -11.20 1.04 5.11
C ARG A 99 -10.42 2.35 5.13
N THR A 100 -9.13 2.33 5.51
CA THR A 100 -8.29 3.54 5.49
C THR A 100 -8.19 4.12 4.08
N ARG A 101 -8.04 3.29 3.05
CA ARG A 101 -7.96 3.74 1.63
C ARG A 101 -9.28 4.28 1.06
N GLN A 102 -10.42 3.83 1.58
CA GLN A 102 -11.73 4.43 1.25
C GLN A 102 -11.98 5.73 2.04
N MET A 103 -11.41 5.83 3.24
CA MET A 103 -11.50 7.02 4.11
C MET A 103 -10.63 8.19 3.62
N ASP A 104 -9.40 7.90 3.18
CA ASP A 104 -8.53 8.81 2.43
C ASP A 104 -7.50 8.00 1.60
N LYS A 105 -7.53 8.15 0.27
CA LYS A 105 -6.63 7.42 -0.64
C LYS A 105 -5.17 7.87 -0.56
N MET A 106 -4.93 9.14 -0.21
CA MET A 106 -3.60 9.75 -0.18
C MET A 106 -2.91 9.50 1.16
N ASP A 107 -3.64 9.71 2.26
CA ASP A 107 -3.12 9.44 3.60
C ASP A 107 -2.89 7.94 3.82
N SER A 108 -3.74 7.08 3.25
CA SER A 108 -3.50 5.63 3.25
C SER A 108 -2.26 5.24 2.45
N ALA A 109 -1.96 5.93 1.35
CA ALA A 109 -0.72 5.69 0.59
C ALA A 109 0.53 6.15 1.36
N ARG A 110 0.46 7.28 2.06
CA ARG A 110 1.54 7.75 2.97
C ARG A 110 1.75 6.78 4.12
N THR A 111 0.69 6.28 4.74
CA THR A 111 0.72 5.31 5.85
C THR A 111 1.36 3.98 5.42
N LEU A 112 1.07 3.50 4.21
CA LEU A 112 1.72 2.29 3.66
C LEU A 112 3.22 2.49 3.39
N VAL A 113 3.64 3.70 2.99
CA VAL A 113 5.06 4.06 2.83
C VAL A 113 5.77 4.16 4.17
N LEU A 114 5.16 4.82 5.15
CA LEU A 114 5.67 4.95 6.52
C LEU A 114 5.98 3.58 7.12
N CYS A 115 5.06 2.62 6.97
CA CYS A 115 5.25 1.22 7.39
C CYS A 115 6.52 0.59 6.79
N LEU A 116 6.73 0.71 5.47
CA LEU A 116 7.89 0.14 4.78
C LEU A 116 9.20 0.84 5.15
N GLN A 117 9.19 2.18 5.29
CA GLN A 117 10.36 2.97 5.71
C GLN A 117 10.76 2.61 7.14
N GLN A 118 9.82 2.60 8.09
CA GLN A 118 10.09 2.24 9.48
C GLN A 118 10.60 0.80 9.62
N LEU A 119 10.06 -0.17 8.87
CA LEU A 119 10.57 -1.54 8.83
C LEU A 119 12.01 -1.60 8.31
N PHE A 120 12.30 -0.87 7.23
CA PHE A 120 13.62 -0.85 6.64
C PHE A 120 14.65 -0.17 7.55
N VAL A 121 14.29 0.91 8.26
CA VAL A 121 15.14 1.53 9.30
C VAL A 121 15.37 0.59 10.49
N ARG A 122 14.37 -0.18 10.92
CA ARG A 122 14.53 -1.21 11.97
C ARG A 122 15.53 -2.29 11.53
N LEU A 123 15.39 -2.81 10.30
CA LEU A 123 16.31 -3.79 9.73
C LEU A 123 17.75 -3.25 9.60
N LYS A 124 17.91 -2.01 9.13
CA LYS A 124 19.22 -1.34 9.02
C LYS A 124 19.92 -1.21 10.37
N ARG A 125 19.20 -0.70 11.38
CA ARG A 125 19.72 -0.57 12.76
C ARG A 125 20.20 -1.90 13.34
N GLU A 126 19.50 -3.01 13.08
CA GLU A 126 19.97 -4.32 13.53
C GLU A 126 21.23 -4.78 12.79
N GLN A 127 21.27 -4.61 11.46
CA GLN A 127 22.46 -4.93 10.65
C GLN A 127 23.69 -4.13 11.10
N GLU A 128 23.51 -2.87 11.46
CA GLU A 128 24.55 -1.96 11.97
C GLU A 128 24.98 -2.30 13.42
N SER A 129 24.06 -2.82 14.25
CA SER A 129 24.34 -3.13 15.66
C SER A 129 25.31 -4.29 15.89
N GLY A 130 25.58 -5.12 14.87
CA GLY A 130 26.40 -6.33 14.97
C GLY A 130 25.82 -7.44 15.86
N ALA A 131 24.67 -7.22 16.49
CA ALA A 131 24.00 -8.19 17.35
C ALA A 131 23.42 -9.36 16.54
N ARG A 132 23.18 -10.48 17.21
CA ARG A 132 22.42 -11.60 16.63
C ARG A 132 20.99 -11.10 16.34
N ALA A 133 20.59 -11.13 15.07
CA ALA A 133 19.29 -10.61 14.61
C ALA A 133 18.14 -11.03 15.52
N HIS A 134 17.34 -10.07 16.00
CA HIS A 134 16.32 -10.38 16.98
C HIS A 134 15.15 -11.13 16.33
N PRO A 135 14.52 -12.12 17.02
CA PRO A 135 13.36 -12.85 16.49
C PRO A 135 12.13 -11.99 16.10
N GLY A 136 12.16 -10.69 16.41
CA GLY A 136 11.15 -9.71 16.03
C GLY A 136 11.31 -9.11 14.63
N VAL A 137 12.53 -8.97 14.11
CA VAL A 137 12.79 -8.18 12.89
C VAL A 137 12.57 -8.97 11.59
N GLN A 138 12.01 -8.28 10.60
CA GLN A 138 11.65 -8.86 9.32
C GLN A 138 12.81 -8.76 8.32
N THR A 139 13.08 -9.86 7.62
CA THR A 139 14.11 -9.91 6.58
C THR A 139 13.77 -8.95 5.43
N PHE A 140 14.80 -8.49 4.71
CA PHE A 140 14.62 -7.64 3.52
C PHE A 140 13.61 -8.21 2.52
N THR A 141 13.65 -9.52 2.29
CA THR A 141 12.71 -10.25 1.42
C THR A 141 11.26 -10.17 1.93
N SER A 142 11.04 -10.23 3.25
CA SER A 142 9.70 -10.07 3.85
C SER A 142 9.16 -8.66 3.65
N ILE A 143 9.99 -7.63 3.86
CA ILE A 143 9.62 -6.22 3.63
C ILE A 143 9.31 -5.97 2.14
N LYS A 144 10.08 -6.58 1.24
CA LYS A 144 9.86 -6.51 -0.21
C LYS A 144 8.54 -7.19 -0.63
N GLU A 145 8.25 -8.38 -0.10
CA GLU A 145 6.96 -9.07 -0.33
C GLU A 145 5.76 -8.29 0.24
N LEU A 146 5.93 -7.65 1.40
CA LEU A 146 4.93 -6.73 1.96
C LEU A 146 4.66 -5.54 1.01
N ALA A 147 5.71 -4.91 0.49
CA ALA A 147 5.60 -3.83 -0.49
C ALA A 147 4.91 -4.28 -1.79
N ARG A 148 5.24 -5.48 -2.30
CA ARG A 148 4.54 -6.07 -3.46
C ARG A 148 3.05 -6.26 -3.19
N ARG A 149 2.66 -6.72 -2.00
CA ARG A 149 1.24 -6.85 -1.62
C ARG A 149 0.55 -5.49 -1.45
N PHE A 150 1.25 -4.47 -0.94
CA PHE A 150 0.74 -3.09 -0.90
C PHE A 150 0.53 -2.55 -2.32
N ALA A 151 1.46 -2.79 -3.26
CA ALA A 151 1.34 -2.39 -4.66
C ALA A 151 0.10 -3.00 -5.35
N LEU A 152 -0.31 -4.24 -4.98
CA LEU A 152 -1.54 -4.86 -5.48
C LEU A 152 -2.83 -4.13 -5.05
N THR A 153 -2.80 -3.30 -4.00
CA THR A 153 -3.99 -2.51 -3.58
C THR A 153 -4.32 -1.35 -4.53
N PHE A 154 -3.34 -0.92 -5.34
CA PHE A 154 -3.45 0.14 -6.34
C PHE A 154 -3.75 -0.44 -7.75
N GLY A 155 -4.76 -1.31 -7.84
CA GLY A 155 -5.13 -1.98 -9.10
C GLY A 155 -5.67 -1.05 -10.19
N ASP A 156 -6.36 0.02 -9.80
CA ASP A 156 -6.87 1.06 -10.69
C ASP A 156 -5.82 2.18 -10.84
N LEU A 157 -5.10 2.15 -11.97
CA LEU A 157 -3.99 3.05 -12.24
C LEU A 157 -4.41 4.51 -12.47
N ILE A 158 -5.70 4.78 -12.70
CA ILE A 158 -6.23 6.13 -12.90
C ILE A 158 -6.66 6.70 -11.54
N LYS A 159 -7.51 5.98 -10.79
CA LYS A 159 -8.00 6.40 -9.46
C LYS A 159 -6.86 6.64 -8.46
N PHE A 160 -5.81 5.81 -8.54
CA PHE A 160 -4.67 5.85 -7.62
C PHE A 160 -3.40 6.47 -8.21
N ARG A 161 -3.46 7.09 -9.39
CA ARG A 161 -2.32 7.72 -10.09
C ARG A 161 -1.46 8.59 -9.15
N GLU A 162 -2.11 9.54 -8.49
CA GLU A 162 -1.47 10.50 -7.56
C GLU A 162 -0.86 9.79 -6.35
N CYS A 163 -1.56 8.77 -5.82
CA CYS A 163 -1.10 7.98 -4.68
C CYS A 163 0.23 7.29 -5.02
N VAL A 164 0.33 6.67 -6.19
CA VAL A 164 1.54 5.97 -6.64
C VAL A 164 2.68 6.96 -6.95
N VAL A 165 2.39 8.11 -7.57
CA VAL A 165 3.40 9.18 -7.76
C VAL A 165 3.93 9.68 -6.41
N VAL A 166 3.06 9.89 -5.41
CA VAL A 166 3.46 10.28 -4.06
C VAL A 166 4.28 9.19 -3.37
N ILE A 167 3.94 7.89 -3.53
CA ILE A 167 4.76 6.77 -3.04
C ILE A 167 6.19 6.86 -3.58
N HIS A 168 6.34 7.02 -4.90
CA HIS A 168 7.68 7.11 -5.51
C HIS A 168 8.44 8.37 -5.09
N ARG A 169 7.78 9.53 -4.97
CA ARG A 169 8.45 10.75 -4.48
C ARG A 169 8.97 10.61 -3.05
N ASN A 170 8.13 10.18 -2.10
CA ASN A 170 8.53 10.00 -0.70
C ASN A 170 9.62 8.91 -0.57
N GLY A 171 9.56 7.86 -1.39
CA GLY A 171 10.58 6.81 -1.42
C GLY A 171 11.93 7.28 -1.95
N ILE A 172 11.95 8.19 -2.93
CA ILE A 172 13.19 8.84 -3.41
C ILE A 172 13.70 9.82 -2.34
N GLU A 173 12.83 10.69 -1.81
CA GLU A 173 13.18 11.67 -0.77
C GLU A 173 13.82 10.98 0.46
N PHE A 174 13.25 9.87 0.93
CA PHE A 174 13.81 9.05 2.02
C PHE A 174 15.17 8.41 1.69
N VAL A 175 15.38 7.95 0.44
CA VAL A 175 16.66 7.34 0.06
C VAL A 175 17.82 8.33 0.10
N PHE A 176 17.57 9.59 -0.27
CA PHE A 176 18.60 10.62 -0.42
C PHE A 176 18.62 11.66 0.73
N GLN A 177 17.80 11.50 1.78
CA GLN A 177 17.60 12.51 2.84
C GLN A 177 18.87 12.98 3.58
N GLU A 178 19.88 12.11 3.69
CA GLU A 178 21.17 12.35 4.36
C GLU A 178 22.35 12.33 3.38
N PHE A 179 22.10 12.16 2.08
CA PHE A 179 23.15 11.98 1.09
C PHE A 179 23.92 13.29 0.84
N GLY A 180 25.25 13.19 0.73
CA GLY A 180 26.15 14.36 0.64
C GLY A 180 26.43 15.06 1.98
N GLN A 181 25.78 14.68 3.09
CA GLN A 181 26.07 15.24 4.42
C GLN A 181 27.27 14.57 5.11
N THR A 182 27.64 13.37 4.67
CA THR A 182 28.77 12.56 5.15
C THR A 182 29.84 12.43 4.06
N PRO A 183 30.99 13.13 4.16
CA PRO A 183 31.98 13.20 3.07
C PRO A 183 32.54 11.86 2.59
N ASP A 184 32.65 10.88 3.48
CA ASP A 184 33.27 9.57 3.20
C ASP A 184 32.25 8.47 2.81
N ALA A 185 30.97 8.80 2.63
CA ALA A 185 29.92 7.82 2.33
C ALA A 185 29.76 7.58 0.81
N PRO A 186 30.15 6.42 0.25
CA PRO A 186 30.14 6.18 -1.20
C PRO A 186 28.73 5.97 -1.79
N THR A 187 27.71 5.83 -0.95
CA THR A 187 26.30 5.66 -1.34
C THR A 187 25.36 6.26 -0.30
N PRO A 188 24.11 6.62 -0.65
CA PRO A 188 23.08 6.97 0.32
C PRO A 188 22.81 5.82 1.30
N PRO A 189 22.65 6.08 2.62
CA PRO A 189 22.56 5.02 3.64
C PRO A 189 21.41 4.05 3.40
N TYR A 190 20.33 4.53 2.75
CA TYR A 190 19.11 3.78 2.49
C TYR A 190 18.94 3.32 1.03
N LEU A 191 20.00 3.34 0.21
CA LEU A 191 19.92 3.07 -1.24
C LEU A 191 19.21 1.75 -1.62
N SER A 192 19.37 0.68 -0.84
CA SER A 192 18.70 -0.60 -1.11
C SER A 192 17.17 -0.57 -0.93
N TYR A 193 16.61 0.47 -0.32
CA TYR A 193 15.16 0.71 -0.31
C TYR A 193 14.58 0.92 -1.72
N LEU A 194 15.38 1.35 -2.71
CA LEU A 194 14.93 1.45 -4.10
C LEU A 194 14.45 0.12 -4.69
N THR A 195 14.96 -1.01 -4.21
CA THR A 195 14.48 -2.35 -4.59
C THR A 195 13.10 -2.68 -4.00
N ILE A 196 12.75 -2.11 -2.84
CA ILE A 196 11.41 -2.19 -2.23
C ILE A 196 10.46 -1.24 -2.97
N LEU A 197 10.92 -0.02 -3.26
CA LEU A 197 10.18 0.99 -4.04
C LEU A 197 9.86 0.53 -5.47
N GLY A 198 10.75 -0.28 -6.06
CA GLY A 198 10.60 -0.89 -7.38
C GLY A 198 9.33 -1.73 -7.56
N GLU A 199 8.78 -2.33 -6.52
CA GLU A 199 7.52 -3.10 -6.59
C GLU A 199 6.34 -2.23 -7.05
N PHE A 200 6.33 -0.95 -6.64
CA PHE A 200 5.31 0.03 -7.02
C PHE A 200 5.52 0.59 -8.44
N SER A 201 6.66 0.35 -9.10
CA SER A 201 6.94 0.86 -10.46
C SER A 201 5.96 0.31 -11.50
N SER A 202 5.39 -0.88 -11.24
CA SER A 202 4.36 -1.52 -12.05
C SER A 202 3.00 -0.78 -12.04
N LYS A 203 2.83 0.21 -11.14
CA LYS A 203 1.57 0.96 -10.94
C LYS A 203 1.62 2.42 -11.41
N LEU A 204 2.77 2.87 -11.94
CA LEU A 204 2.87 4.18 -12.61
C LEU A 204 2.40 4.09 -14.07
N LEU A 205 1.65 5.09 -14.52
CA LEU A 205 1.38 5.29 -15.95
C LEU A 205 2.67 5.67 -16.70
N LYS A 206 2.73 5.42 -18.01
CA LYS A 206 3.93 5.70 -18.84
C LYS A 206 4.41 7.15 -18.75
N GLN A 207 3.49 8.11 -18.69
CA GLN A 207 3.78 9.53 -18.47
C GLN A 207 4.41 9.80 -17.09
N ASP A 208 3.88 9.17 -16.04
CA ASP A 208 4.32 9.39 -14.67
C ASP A 208 5.67 8.72 -14.40
N LYS A 209 5.98 7.60 -15.08
CA LYS A 209 7.32 7.02 -15.08
C LYS A 209 8.38 8.00 -15.57
N LYS A 210 8.10 8.76 -16.64
CA LYS A 210 9.02 9.81 -17.12
C LYS A 210 9.19 10.92 -16.07
N ILE A 211 8.10 11.40 -15.46
CA ILE A 211 8.14 12.43 -14.40
C ILE A 211 8.93 11.96 -13.17
N VAL A 212 8.68 10.73 -12.70
CA VAL A 212 9.40 10.13 -11.56
C VAL A 212 10.86 9.88 -11.89
N PHE A 213 11.20 9.47 -13.11
CA PHE A 213 12.58 9.31 -13.56
C PHE A 213 13.31 10.67 -13.61
N SER A 214 12.71 11.72 -14.17
CA SER A 214 13.28 13.06 -14.16
C SER A 214 13.32 13.70 -12.77
N TYR A 215 12.48 13.25 -11.83
CA TYR A 215 12.62 13.62 -10.41
C TYR A 215 13.81 12.90 -9.77
N LEU A 216 13.93 11.59 -9.95
CA LEU A 216 15.06 10.77 -9.49
C LEU A 216 16.39 11.31 -10.00
N GLN A 217 16.48 11.68 -11.28
CA GLN A 217 17.70 12.23 -11.87
C GLN A 217 18.26 13.45 -11.10
N LYS A 218 17.41 14.28 -10.49
CA LYS A 218 17.85 15.46 -9.72
C LYS A 218 18.67 15.10 -8.48
N HIS A 219 18.44 13.91 -7.91
CA HIS A 219 19.19 13.37 -6.77
C HIS A 219 20.43 12.57 -7.20
N THR A 220 20.68 12.42 -8.50
CA THR A 220 21.75 11.56 -9.05
C THR A 220 22.52 12.24 -10.20
N VAL A 221 22.54 13.58 -10.27
CA VAL A 221 23.22 14.30 -11.37
C VAL A 221 24.74 14.18 -11.27
N GLU A 222 25.26 14.30 -10.05
CA GLU A 222 26.71 14.37 -9.79
C GLU A 222 27.35 12.97 -9.74
N HIS A 223 26.56 11.93 -9.47
CA HIS A 223 26.99 10.54 -9.25
C HIS A 223 26.83 9.64 -10.49
N ILE A 224 26.80 10.21 -11.70
CA ILE A 224 26.57 9.45 -12.95
C ILE A 224 27.71 8.44 -13.24
N VAL A 225 28.93 8.72 -12.79
CA VAL A 225 30.10 7.85 -12.95
C VAL A 225 29.99 6.61 -12.06
N ASP A 226 29.56 6.82 -10.81
CA ASP A 226 29.53 5.84 -9.72
C ASP A 226 28.50 4.72 -9.95
N LEU A 227 27.50 4.96 -10.83
CA LEU A 227 26.46 4.00 -11.24
C LEU A 227 26.96 2.66 -11.81
N ARG A 228 28.28 2.50 -12.01
CA ARG A 228 28.91 1.25 -12.46
C ARG A 228 29.36 0.32 -11.32
N GLU A 229 29.37 0.78 -10.07
CA GLU A 229 29.76 -0.03 -8.92
C GLU A 229 28.61 -0.95 -8.43
N GLU A 230 28.96 -2.04 -7.74
CA GLU A 230 27.97 -3.02 -7.25
C GLU A 230 27.06 -2.44 -6.15
N CYS A 231 27.56 -1.48 -5.36
CA CYS A 231 26.79 -0.78 -4.34
C CYS A 231 25.60 0.01 -4.93
N TRP A 232 25.71 0.50 -6.19
CA TRP A 232 24.68 1.28 -6.87
C TRP A 232 23.62 0.45 -7.61
N GLN A 233 23.73 -0.89 -7.64
CA GLN A 233 22.77 -1.77 -8.35
C GLN A 233 21.28 -1.55 -8.00
N PRO A 234 20.87 -1.26 -6.73
CA PRO A 234 19.47 -0.94 -6.43
C PRO A 234 18.93 0.26 -7.23
N LEU A 235 19.76 1.27 -7.51
CA LEU A 235 19.41 2.42 -8.33
C LEU A 235 19.37 2.04 -9.82
N VAL A 236 20.31 1.22 -10.30
CA VAL A 236 20.32 0.73 -11.69
C VAL A 236 19.03 -0.02 -12.02
N TYR A 237 18.63 -0.98 -11.19
CA TYR A 237 17.37 -1.72 -11.37
C TYR A 237 16.13 -0.83 -11.24
N TYR A 238 16.11 0.12 -10.29
CA TYR A 238 14.98 1.05 -10.14
C TYR A 238 14.84 1.97 -11.36
N ARG A 239 15.95 2.52 -11.89
CA ARG A 239 15.98 3.29 -13.14
C ARG A 239 15.44 2.47 -14.33
N ALA A 240 15.87 1.22 -14.48
CA ALA A 240 15.36 0.32 -15.51
C ALA A 240 13.83 0.11 -15.38
N SER A 241 13.31 -0.06 -14.16
CA SER A 241 11.86 -0.23 -13.91
C SER A 241 11.00 0.96 -14.34
N LEU A 242 11.58 2.18 -14.35
CA LEU A 242 10.94 3.40 -14.84
C LEU A 242 11.07 3.55 -16.37
N LEU A 243 12.19 3.12 -16.97
CA LEU A 243 12.43 3.24 -18.41
C LEU A 243 11.75 2.14 -19.25
N ALA A 244 11.56 0.92 -18.72
CA ALA A 244 11.07 -0.26 -19.44
C ALA A 244 9.64 -0.18 -20.04
N ALA A 245 8.98 0.99 -20.01
CA ALA A 245 7.71 1.25 -20.68
C ALA A 245 7.83 2.25 -21.87
N ALA A 246 9.04 2.70 -22.20
CA ALA A 246 9.29 3.71 -23.24
C ALA A 246 9.40 3.15 -24.67
N GLU A 247 9.73 1.87 -24.84
CA GLU A 247 10.21 1.33 -26.13
C GLU A 247 9.21 0.37 -26.83
N GLY A 248 8.10 0.01 -26.15
CA GLY A 248 7.30 -1.17 -26.52
C GLY A 248 6.11 -0.99 -27.46
N GLU A 249 5.76 0.21 -27.92
CA GLU A 249 4.49 0.46 -28.65
C GLU A 249 4.58 1.32 -29.92
N ASP A 250 5.56 2.22 -30.08
CA ASP A 250 5.68 3.05 -31.29
C ASP A 250 6.11 2.25 -32.55
N ALA A 251 6.57 1.01 -32.39
CA ALA A 251 7.12 0.19 -33.46
C ALA A 251 6.09 -0.48 -34.39
N VAL A 252 4.79 -0.32 -34.16
CA VAL A 252 3.71 -1.02 -34.91
C VAL A 252 2.74 -0.07 -35.62
N SER A 253 3.11 1.19 -35.80
CA SER A 253 2.21 2.25 -36.27
C SER A 253 2.67 3.01 -37.53
N TYR A 254 3.30 2.33 -38.50
CA TYR A 254 3.35 2.82 -39.89
C TYR A 254 3.50 1.67 -40.90
N VAL A 255 3.31 1.97 -42.19
CA VAL A 255 3.39 1.03 -43.33
C VAL A 255 2.29 -0.04 -43.36
N SER A 256 1.06 0.39 -43.67
CA SER A 256 0.27 -0.34 -44.67
C SER A 256 -0.57 0.65 -45.47
N SER A 257 -0.21 0.83 -46.73
CA SER A 257 -0.97 1.60 -47.71
C SER A 257 -0.55 1.16 -49.10
N ASP A 258 -1.35 0.29 -49.73
CA ASP A 258 -1.74 0.52 -51.12
C ASP A 258 -3.01 -0.27 -51.51
N ARG A 259 -3.60 0.08 -52.67
CA ARG A 259 -4.83 -0.56 -53.18
C ARG A 259 -4.56 -1.45 -54.40
N LYS A 260 -5.15 -2.67 -54.36
CA LYS A 260 -5.88 -3.42 -55.42
C LYS A 260 -5.62 -3.06 -56.91
N PRO A 261 -5.62 -4.04 -57.86
CA PRO A 261 -6.82 -4.89 -58.03
C PRO A 261 -6.76 -6.28 -58.77
N TYR A 262 -7.90 -7.01 -58.68
CA TYR A 262 -8.43 -8.08 -59.57
C TYR A 262 -7.98 -9.56 -59.44
N LEU A 263 -8.75 -10.45 -60.11
CA LEU A 263 -8.99 -11.91 -59.91
C LEU A 263 -9.09 -12.59 -61.32
N PRO A 264 -9.54 -13.87 -61.55
CA PRO A 264 -9.90 -15.01 -60.66
C PRO A 264 -9.33 -16.40 -61.06
N GLY A 265 -9.54 -17.46 -60.26
CA GLY A 265 -9.16 -18.84 -60.61
C GLY A 265 -9.80 -20.00 -59.80
N ARG A 266 -10.84 -20.63 -60.38
CA ARG A 266 -11.43 -21.99 -60.13
C ARG A 266 -11.13 -22.82 -58.85
N SER A 267 -12.22 -23.15 -58.13
CA SER A 267 -12.51 -24.44 -57.45
C SER A 267 -12.80 -25.57 -58.48
N PRO A 268 -13.12 -26.88 -58.18
CA PRO A 268 -13.79 -27.44 -56.97
C PRO A 268 -13.48 -28.92 -56.57
N PHE A 269 -14.37 -29.51 -55.73
CA PHE A 269 -14.55 -30.93 -55.31
C PHE A 269 -13.64 -31.51 -54.19
N SER A 270 -14.00 -32.61 -53.48
CA SER A 270 -15.24 -32.95 -52.72
C SER A 270 -15.10 -34.31 -51.97
N LYS A 271 -15.89 -34.52 -50.89
CA LYS A 271 -16.33 -35.84 -50.32
C LYS A 271 -15.26 -36.76 -49.66
N GLN A 272 -15.57 -37.82 -48.88
CA GLN A 272 -16.68 -38.13 -47.92
C GLN A 272 -16.45 -39.54 -47.26
N LYS A 273 -16.82 -39.74 -45.97
CA LYS A 273 -16.80 -41.03 -45.20
C LYS A 273 -15.38 -41.61 -44.94
N LEU A 274 -15.13 -42.61 -44.07
CA LEU A 274 -15.93 -43.71 -43.44
C LEU A 274 -15.38 -44.02 -42.01
N GLU A 275 -16.19 -44.16 -40.94
CA GLU A 275 -16.54 -45.41 -40.19
C GLU A 275 -15.42 -46.49 -40.06
N GLY A 276 -15.09 -47.11 -38.91
CA GLY A 276 -15.47 -46.95 -37.47
C GLY A 276 -15.70 -48.29 -36.71
N SER A 277 -15.30 -48.45 -35.41
CA SER A 277 -15.83 -49.47 -34.45
C SER A 277 -15.23 -49.52 -33.02
N LYS A 278 -16.11 -49.58 -31.99
CA LYS A 278 -16.19 -50.50 -30.81
C LYS A 278 -14.96 -50.68 -29.88
N SER A 279 -14.92 -50.24 -28.59
CA SER A 279 -15.69 -50.63 -27.35
C SER A 279 -15.13 -51.88 -26.62
N PRO A 280 -15.26 -52.10 -25.27
CA PRO A 280 -16.31 -51.58 -24.37
C PRO A 280 -15.98 -51.26 -22.86
N CYS A 281 -16.86 -50.47 -22.21
CA CYS A 281 -17.45 -50.59 -20.83
C CYS A 281 -16.60 -50.85 -19.54
N PRO A 282 -17.19 -50.67 -18.32
CA PRO A 282 -18.20 -49.70 -17.84
C PRO A 282 -17.84 -49.02 -16.48
N PHE A 283 -18.66 -48.08 -15.99
CA PHE A 283 -19.14 -47.98 -14.58
C PHE A 283 -20.25 -46.90 -14.46
N SER A 284 -21.02 -46.89 -13.37
CA SER A 284 -22.22 -46.05 -13.14
C SER A 284 -21.97 -44.85 -12.22
N PRO A 285 -22.96 -43.93 -12.06
CA PRO A 285 -23.66 -43.88 -10.76
C PRO A 285 -25.18 -43.57 -10.85
N VAL A 286 -25.81 -43.40 -9.67
CA VAL A 286 -27.25 -43.33 -9.36
C VAL A 286 -27.43 -42.30 -8.21
N ASP A 287 -28.50 -41.52 -8.02
CA ASP A 287 -29.86 -41.47 -8.62
C ASP A 287 -30.13 -40.02 -9.18
N SER A 288 -31.29 -39.32 -9.22
CA SER A 288 -32.68 -39.52 -8.75
C SER A 288 -33.73 -38.66 -9.48
N LYS A 289 -35.00 -38.74 -9.04
CA LYS A 289 -36.13 -37.90 -9.47
C LYS A 289 -36.82 -37.20 -8.29
N VAL A 290 -37.04 -35.89 -8.41
CA VAL A 290 -38.21 -35.18 -7.82
C VAL A 290 -38.78 -34.23 -8.89
N SER A 291 -40.09 -33.93 -8.86
CA SER A 291 -40.81 -33.27 -9.96
C SER A 291 -41.43 -31.91 -9.61
N LYS A 292 -41.34 -30.98 -10.58
CA LYS A 292 -42.28 -29.89 -10.96
C LYS A 292 -43.11 -29.17 -9.87
N GLY A 293 -42.96 -27.84 -9.79
CA GLY A 293 -43.81 -26.96 -8.95
C GLY A 293 -44.00 -25.51 -9.44
N HIS A 294 -44.69 -25.32 -10.58
CA HIS A 294 -45.36 -24.09 -11.05
C HIS A 294 -44.59 -22.77 -11.37
N ARG A 295 -45.19 -22.05 -12.33
CA ARG A 295 -44.81 -20.74 -12.92
C ARG A 295 -45.03 -19.56 -11.96
N SER A 296 -44.27 -18.48 -12.15
CA SER A 296 -44.82 -17.24 -12.76
C SER A 296 -43.70 -16.37 -13.35
N SER A 297 -44.05 -15.45 -14.26
CA SER A 297 -43.09 -14.64 -15.02
C SER A 297 -43.71 -13.30 -15.40
N PHE A 298 -43.19 -12.17 -14.90
CA PHE A 298 -43.60 -10.84 -15.34
C PHE A 298 -42.49 -9.79 -15.28
N SER A 299 -42.54 -8.90 -16.28
CA SER A 299 -41.79 -7.66 -16.52
C SER A 299 -42.41 -7.03 -17.78
N PRO A 300 -42.23 -5.72 -18.10
CA PRO A 300 -41.46 -4.70 -17.41
C PRO A 300 -42.24 -3.38 -17.17
N SER A 301 -41.49 -2.31 -16.88
CA SER A 301 -41.71 -0.88 -17.21
C SER A 301 -42.86 -0.09 -16.57
N HIS A 302 -42.48 1.07 -16.04
CA HIS A 302 -43.08 2.36 -16.45
C HIS A 302 -41.96 3.42 -16.57
N GLN A 303 -42.17 4.43 -17.41
CA GLN A 303 -41.28 5.59 -17.57
C GLN A 303 -41.83 6.78 -16.77
N GLU A 304 -40.95 7.69 -16.36
CA GLU A 304 -41.27 9.12 -16.37
C GLU A 304 -40.02 9.95 -16.74
N LYS A 305 -40.20 11.24 -17.07
CA LYS A 305 -39.28 12.01 -17.93
C LYS A 305 -39.25 13.50 -17.53
N THR A 306 -38.18 14.20 -17.94
CA THR A 306 -37.93 15.66 -17.83
C THR A 306 -37.47 16.12 -16.43
N THR A 307 -36.75 17.23 -16.26
CA THR A 307 -36.35 18.29 -17.23
C THR A 307 -34.87 18.70 -17.04
N ASP A 308 -34.27 19.34 -18.05
CA ASP A 308 -32.91 19.90 -17.97
C ASP A 308 -32.81 21.15 -17.07
N ALA A 309 -31.67 21.31 -16.38
CA ALA A 309 -31.16 22.59 -15.87
C ALA A 309 -29.63 22.52 -15.66
N ASP A 310 -28.89 23.44 -16.28
CA ASP A 310 -27.43 23.57 -16.17
C ASP A 310 -27.03 24.54 -15.04
N PRO A 311 -26.13 24.17 -14.12
CA PRO A 311 -25.59 25.07 -13.10
C PRO A 311 -24.11 25.47 -13.33
N PHE A 312 -23.63 25.62 -14.57
CA PHE A 312 -22.45 26.45 -14.83
C PHE A 312 -22.73 27.92 -14.47
N SER A 313 -22.50 28.29 -13.21
CA SER A 313 -22.67 29.65 -12.70
C SER A 313 -21.65 29.96 -11.61
N VAL A 314 -20.68 30.80 -11.94
CA VAL A 314 -19.65 31.32 -11.01
C VAL A 314 -20.05 32.72 -10.53
N PRO A 315 -20.18 32.94 -9.21
CA PRO A 315 -20.08 34.26 -8.59
C PRO A 315 -18.61 34.53 -8.21
N ALA A 316 -18.17 35.79 -8.31
CA ALA A 316 -16.79 36.21 -8.05
C ALA A 316 -16.55 36.73 -6.61
N ASP A 317 -15.28 36.70 -6.18
CA ASP A 317 -14.81 37.31 -4.92
C ASP A 317 -14.92 38.86 -4.92
N PRO A 318 -15.32 39.47 -3.79
CA PRO A 318 -14.95 40.84 -3.43
C PRO A 318 -13.74 40.86 -2.46
N PRO A 319 -12.85 41.88 -2.50
CA PRO A 319 -11.48 41.72 -1.99
C PRO A 319 -11.16 42.37 -0.63
N ALA A 320 -9.98 41.97 -0.14
CA ALA A 320 -9.03 42.72 0.70
C ALA A 320 -9.30 42.92 2.20
N LYS A 321 -8.27 42.53 2.98
CA LYS A 321 -7.52 43.44 3.86
C LYS A 321 -6.05 43.00 3.94
N ARG A 322 -5.14 43.83 3.43
CA ARG A 322 -3.71 43.74 3.78
C ARG A 322 -3.50 44.39 5.14
N LEU A 323 -2.61 43.84 5.95
CA LEU A 323 -1.90 44.59 6.98
C LEU A 323 -0.40 44.40 6.73
N ASN A 324 0.23 45.44 6.19
CA ASN A 324 1.67 45.58 6.31
C ASN A 324 1.97 46.13 7.71
N PHE A 325 3.00 45.60 8.36
CA PHE A 325 3.82 46.42 9.25
C PHE A 325 5.28 46.00 9.04
N GLU A 326 6.13 46.95 8.66
CA GLU A 326 7.56 46.73 8.47
C GLU A 326 8.32 47.15 9.72
N GLY A 327 9.47 46.51 9.97
CA GLY A 327 10.58 47.12 10.69
C GLY A 327 10.47 47.27 12.21
N SER A 328 11.14 46.38 12.92
CA SER A 328 12.20 46.82 13.84
C SER A 328 13.33 45.78 13.88
N VAL A 329 14.52 46.20 14.30
CA VAL A 329 15.79 45.48 14.18
C VAL A 329 16.63 45.70 15.44
N LEU A 330 17.40 44.68 15.86
CA LEU A 330 18.18 44.59 17.11
C LEU A 330 17.29 44.49 18.38
N SER A 331 17.76 43.93 19.50
CA SER A 331 19.13 43.53 19.86
C SER A 331 19.20 42.22 20.66
N THR A 332 20.40 41.72 20.90
CA THR A 332 20.74 40.58 21.76
C THR A 332 20.47 40.85 23.25
N GLY A 333 19.98 39.86 23.97
CA GLY A 333 20.01 39.76 25.43
C GLY A 333 20.18 38.28 25.84
N HIS A 334 21.07 38.00 26.79
CA HIS A 334 21.41 36.66 27.27
C HIS A 334 21.26 36.63 28.79
N GLU A 335 20.22 35.97 29.29
CA GLU A 335 20.08 35.60 30.69
C GLU A 335 19.52 34.17 30.78
N ALA A 336 19.81 33.48 31.89
CA ALA A 336 19.50 32.08 32.08
C ALA A 336 19.14 31.80 33.54
N GLU A 337 17.93 31.29 33.73
CA GLU A 337 17.38 30.65 34.92
C GLU A 337 16.72 29.39 34.34
N ASP A 338 17.07 28.14 34.69
CA ASP A 338 17.27 27.54 36.01
C ASP A 338 16.06 27.76 36.92
N ASP A 339 15.14 26.80 36.90
CA ASP A 339 14.08 26.68 37.90
C ASP A 339 13.91 25.20 38.26
N THR A 340 13.84 24.92 39.55
CA THR A 340 14.03 23.58 40.12
C THR A 340 12.69 22.91 40.39
N VAL A 341 12.56 21.64 39.99
CA VAL A 341 11.32 20.87 40.20
C VAL A 341 11.31 20.32 41.62
N ASP A 342 10.76 21.09 42.57
CA ASP A 342 10.51 20.64 43.93
C ASP A 342 9.50 19.48 43.99
N VAL A 343 9.70 18.59 44.96
CA VAL A 343 8.87 17.39 45.18
C VAL A 343 8.26 17.45 46.58
N GLU A 344 6.94 17.51 46.66
CA GLU A 344 6.19 17.24 47.89
C GLU A 344 5.58 15.82 47.89
N LEU A 345 5.25 15.35 49.09
CA LEU A 345 5.24 13.94 49.52
C LEU A 345 3.97 13.14 49.20
#